data_AF-A0A1G8G9L8-F1
#
_entry.id   AF-A0A1G8G9L8-F1
#
_cell.length_a   1.000
_cell.length_b   1.000
_cell.length_c   1.000
_cell.angle_alpha   90.00
_cell.angle_beta   90.00
_cell.angle_gamma   90.00
#
_symmetry.space_group_name_H-M   'P 1'
#
loop_
_entity.id
_entity.type
_entity.pdbx_description
1 polymer ?
#
loop_
_entity_poly.entity_id
_entity_poly.type
_entity_poly.pdbx_seq_one_letter_code
_entity_poly.pdbx_strand_id
1 'polypeptide(L)'
;MDKSASSHQGPGLIGSVAGLAKNAVGLMLSRLELATIELSEVRNHMLQLIVIFALATVAGLFAIAYGSVLIVFLAWDSLGWKILAIMTVVFVLLAIALVMYARAMLRQGKLSMPATMAELKADRDMLM
;
A
#
# COMPACT_ATOMS: atom_id res chain seq x y z
N MET A 1 32.83 73.18 2.56
CA MET A 1 32.24 72.15 1.68
C MET A 1 32.92 70.86 2.05
N ASP A 2 32.40 70.14 3.05
CA ASP A 2 32.97 68.85 3.45
C ASP A 2 31.83 67.85 3.60
N LYS A 3 31.84 66.90 2.67
CA LYS A 3 30.79 65.90 2.43
C LYS A 3 31.14 64.68 3.25
N SER A 4 30.53 64.53 4.42
CA SER A 4 30.67 63.33 5.27
C SER A 4 30.13 62.12 4.52
N ALA A 5 31.04 61.20 4.20
CA ALA A 5 30.78 60.00 3.42
C ALA A 5 29.76 59.09 4.11
N SER A 6 28.77 58.68 3.33
CA SER A 6 27.73 57.71 3.65
C SER A 6 28.31 56.35 4.05
N SER A 7 28.04 55.94 5.29
CA SER A 7 28.27 54.58 5.78
C SER A 7 27.36 53.59 5.05
N HIS A 8 27.88 52.96 4.00
CA HIS A 8 27.24 51.79 3.38
C HIS A 8 27.35 50.60 4.33
N GLN A 9 26.34 50.41 5.19
CA GLN A 9 26.13 49.14 5.88
C GLN A 9 25.71 48.10 4.84
N GLY A 10 26.68 47.31 4.39
CA GLY A 10 26.43 46.16 3.54
C GLY A 10 25.46 45.18 4.22
N PRO A 11 24.56 44.51 3.47
CA PRO A 11 23.65 43.52 4.03
C PRO A 11 24.44 42.48 4.82
N GLY A 12 24.28 42.47 6.14
CA GLY A 12 25.03 41.60 7.02
C GLY A 12 24.85 40.12 6.65
N LEU A 13 25.86 39.31 6.92
CA LEU A 13 25.87 37.85 6.72
C LEU A 13 24.62 37.17 7.31
N ILE A 14 24.06 37.74 8.38
CA ILE A 14 22.81 37.34 9.01
C ILE A 14 21.61 37.48 8.06
N GLY A 15 21.59 38.52 7.22
CA GLY A 15 20.58 38.72 6.17
C GLY A 15 20.72 37.74 5.00
N SER A 16 21.95 37.30 4.69
CA SER A 16 22.19 36.25 3.67
C SER A 16 21.70 34.88 4.16
N VAL A 17 21.97 34.52 5.42
CA VAL A 17 21.48 33.29 6.04
C VAL A 17 19.96 33.30 6.20
N ALA A 18 19.36 34.43 6.58
CA ALA A 18 17.90 34.59 6.66
C ALA A 18 17.24 34.49 5.26
N GLY A 19 17.89 35.02 4.22
CA GLY A 19 17.45 34.89 2.83
C GLY A 19 17.50 33.46 2.33
N LEU A 20 18.60 32.74 2.61
CA LEU A 20 18.76 31.31 2.29
C LEU A 20 17.74 30.43 3.02
N ALA A 21 17.47 30.70 4.31
CA ALA A 21 16.48 29.98 5.09
C ALA A 21 15.07 30.18 4.52
N LYS A 22 14.68 31.41 4.15
CA LYS A 22 13.39 31.67 3.49
C LYS A 22 13.27 30.95 2.14
N ASN A 23 14.34 30.93 1.36
CA ASN A 23 14.33 30.26 0.06
C ASN A 23 14.26 28.73 0.21
N ALA A 24 14.97 28.16 1.19
CA ALA A 24 14.91 26.74 1.50
C ALA A 24 13.50 26.31 1.99
N VAL A 25 12.87 27.12 2.84
CA VAL A 25 11.49 26.90 3.30
C VAL A 25 10.50 27.00 2.13
N GLY A 26 10.66 27.97 1.23
CA GLY A 26 9.84 28.08 0.02
C GLY A 26 9.97 26.89 -0.93
N LEU A 27 11.20 26.37 -1.10
CA LEU A 27 11.46 25.16 -1.88
C LEU A 27 10.85 23.90 -1.24
N MET A 28 10.90 23.79 0.09
CA MET A 28 10.25 22.70 0.83
C MET A 28 8.73 22.76 0.71
N LEU A 29 8.12 23.95 0.86
CA LEU A 29 6.67 24.13 0.68
C LEU A 29 6.23 23.76 -0.74
N SER A 30 6.98 24.20 -1.76
CA SER A 30 6.66 23.89 -3.16
C SER A 30 6.76 22.39 -3.46
N ARG A 31 7.75 21.68 -2.90
CA ARG A 31 7.83 20.22 -3.01
C ARG A 31 6.73 19.51 -2.23
N LEU A 32 6.29 20.05 -1.10
CA LEU A 32 5.15 19.53 -0.35
C LEU A 32 3.84 19.71 -1.11
N GLU A 33 3.62 20.85 -1.77
CA GLU A 33 2.47 21.06 -2.65
C GLU A 33 2.46 20.07 -3.81
N LEU A 34 3.61 19.90 -4.50
CA LEU A 34 3.73 18.90 -5.57
C LEU A 34 3.53 17.47 -5.05
N ALA A 35 4.15 17.10 -3.93
CA ALA A 35 4.01 15.77 -3.34
C ALA A 35 2.57 15.49 -2.90
N THR A 36 1.85 16.50 -2.41
CA THR A 36 0.44 16.37 -2.02
C THR A 36 -0.46 16.18 -3.23
N ILE A 37 -0.17 16.87 -4.34
CA ILE A 37 -0.90 16.74 -5.61
C ILE A 37 -0.64 15.37 -6.24
N GLU A 38 0.62 14.96 -6.35
CA GLU A 38 1.00 13.63 -6.88
C GLU A 38 0.44 12.49 -6.02
N LEU A 39 0.45 12.62 -4.70
CA LEU A 39 -0.13 11.63 -3.79
C LEU A 39 -1.65 11.53 -3.95
N SER A 40 -2.34 12.64 -4.22
CA SER A 40 -3.79 12.64 -4.48
C SER A 40 -4.15 11.93 -5.78
N GLU A 41 -3.33 12.07 -6.81
CA GLU A 41 -3.54 11.47 -8.12
C GLU A 41 -3.21 9.96 -8.13
N VAL A 42 -2.13 9.56 -7.44
CA VAL A 42 -1.79 8.15 -7.20
C VAL A 42 -2.87 7.47 -6.35
N ARG A 43 -3.42 8.16 -5.34
CA ARG A 43 -4.50 7.62 -4.50
C ARG A 43 -5.75 7.29 -5.31
N ASN A 44 -6.15 8.16 -6.24
CA ASN A 44 -7.37 7.94 -7.03
C ASN A 44 -7.25 6.71 -7.93
N HIS A 45 -6.12 6.56 -8.62
CA HIS A 45 -5.84 5.38 -9.44
C HIS A 45 -5.68 4.11 -8.60
N MET A 46 -5.08 4.21 -7.41
CA MET A 46 -4.92 3.07 -6.51
C MET A 46 -6.27 2.60 -5.94
N LEU A 47 -7.18 3.51 -5.60
CA LEU A 47 -8.55 3.15 -5.19
C LEU A 47 -9.30 2.45 -6.32
N GLN A 48 -9.20 2.96 -7.55
CA GLN A 48 -9.81 2.29 -8.72
C GLN A 48 -9.24 0.88 -8.92
N LEU A 49 -7.92 0.72 -8.79
CA LEU A 49 -7.26 -0.59 -8.93
C LEU A 49 -7.70 -1.56 -7.82
N ILE A 50 -7.83 -1.08 -6.58
CA ILE A 50 -8.33 -1.88 -5.44
C ILE A 50 -9.77 -2.34 -5.71
N VAL A 51 -10.64 -1.46 -6.19
CA VAL A 51 -12.03 -1.80 -6.52
C VAL A 51 -12.10 -2.84 -7.64
N ILE A 52 -11.33 -2.64 -8.72
CA ILE A 52 -11.26 -3.61 -9.83
C ILE A 52 -10.72 -4.95 -9.33
N PHE A 53 -9.66 -4.95 -8.52
CA PHE A 53 -9.08 -6.16 -7.95
C PHE A 53 -10.06 -6.90 -7.02
N ALA A 54 -10.78 -6.16 -6.17
CA ALA A 54 -11.82 -6.71 -5.31
C ALA A 54 -12.94 -7.34 -6.14
N LEU A 55 -13.43 -6.64 -7.17
CA LEU A 55 -14.46 -7.14 -8.08
C LEU A 55 -13.99 -8.38 -8.85
N ALA A 56 -12.75 -8.37 -9.35
CA ALA A 56 -12.14 -9.51 -10.02
C ALA A 56 -11.99 -10.70 -9.07
N THR A 57 -11.62 -10.47 -7.81
CA THR A 57 -11.54 -11.51 -6.79
C THR A 57 -12.90 -12.13 -6.52
N VAL A 58 -13.94 -11.30 -6.33
CA VAL A 58 -15.32 -11.78 -6.13
C VAL A 58 -15.82 -12.57 -7.34
N ALA A 59 -15.63 -12.04 -8.54
CA ALA A 59 -16.00 -12.74 -9.78
C ALA A 59 -15.24 -14.07 -9.93
N GLY A 60 -13.95 -14.09 -9.60
CA GLY A 60 -13.14 -15.31 -9.58
C GLY A 60 -13.65 -16.36 -8.58
N LEU A 61 -14.06 -15.93 -7.37
CA LEU A 61 -14.68 -16.82 -6.39
C LEU A 61 -15.99 -17.43 -6.90
N PHE A 62 -16.85 -16.63 -7.53
CA PHE A 62 -18.07 -17.14 -8.17
C PHE A 62 -17.76 -18.11 -9.30
N ALA A 63 -16.78 -17.82 -10.16
CA ALA A 63 -16.37 -18.70 -11.24
C ALA A 63 -15.87 -20.06 -10.71
N ILE A 64 -15.05 -20.05 -9.65
CA ILE A 64 -14.58 -21.27 -8.99
C ILE A 64 -15.74 -22.04 -8.37
N ALA A 65 -16.67 -21.36 -7.69
CA ALA A 65 -17.83 -21.99 -7.06
C ALA A 65 -18.76 -22.66 -8.10
N TYR A 66 -19.18 -21.93 -9.13
CA TYR A 66 -20.04 -22.47 -10.18
C TYR A 66 -19.32 -23.53 -11.01
N GLY A 67 -18.03 -23.35 -11.31
CA GLY A 67 -17.22 -24.36 -11.99
C GLY A 67 -17.14 -25.66 -11.20
N SER A 68 -17.06 -25.57 -9.87
CA SER A 68 -17.04 -26.75 -9.01
C SER A 68 -18.36 -27.50 -9.01
N VAL A 69 -19.47 -26.76 -8.91
CA VAL A 69 -20.81 -27.35 -9.03
C VAL A 69 -21.00 -28.00 -10.40
N LEU A 70 -20.54 -27.35 -11.47
CA LEU A 70 -20.61 -27.88 -12.83
C LEU A 70 -19.83 -29.20 -12.96
N ILE A 71 -18.60 -29.26 -12.44
CA ILE A 71 -17.78 -30.48 -12.43
C ILE A 71 -18.49 -31.60 -11.66
N VAL A 72 -19.02 -31.29 -10.47
CA VAL A 72 -19.77 -32.25 -9.65
C VAL A 72 -20.99 -32.77 -10.40
N PHE A 73 -21.76 -31.87 -11.02
CA PHE A 73 -22.96 -32.22 -11.77
C PHE A 73 -22.65 -33.11 -12.98
N LEU A 74 -21.67 -32.74 -13.81
CA LEU A 74 -21.27 -33.54 -14.98
C LEU A 74 -20.72 -34.92 -14.60
N ALA A 75 -19.98 -34.99 -13.50
CA ALA A 75 -19.33 -36.23 -13.07
C ALA A 75 -20.23 -37.09 -12.17
N TRP A 76 -21.41 -36.59 -11.77
CA TRP A 76 -22.28 -37.25 -10.79
C TRP A 76 -22.73 -38.63 -11.26
N ASP A 77 -23.14 -38.77 -12.52
CA ASP A 77 -23.62 -40.07 -13.04
C ASP A 77 -22.49 -41.12 -13.09
N SER A 78 -21.24 -40.69 -13.27
CA SER A 78 -20.09 -41.59 -13.38
C SER A 78 -19.45 -41.93 -12.03
N LEU A 79 -19.38 -40.95 -11.12
CA LEU A 79 -18.61 -41.06 -9.87
C LEU A 79 -19.49 -41.00 -8.61
N GLY A 80 -20.73 -40.50 -8.72
CA GLY A 80 -21.64 -40.28 -7.60
C GLY A 80 -20.98 -39.44 -6.51
N TRP A 81 -21.10 -39.89 -5.26
CA TRP A 81 -20.51 -39.20 -4.11
C TRP A 81 -18.97 -39.10 -4.15
N LYS A 82 -18.26 -39.94 -4.92
CA LYS A 82 -16.79 -39.92 -4.97
C LYS A 82 -16.24 -38.60 -5.53
N ILE A 83 -16.98 -37.94 -6.43
CA ILE A 83 -16.55 -36.64 -6.97
C ILE A 83 -16.48 -35.57 -5.88
N LEU A 84 -17.38 -35.62 -4.88
CA LEU A 84 -17.34 -34.70 -3.75
C LEU A 84 -16.04 -34.89 -2.95
N ALA A 85 -15.66 -36.14 -2.66
CA ALA A 85 -14.42 -36.44 -1.95
C ALA A 85 -13.19 -35.96 -2.74
N ILE A 86 -13.16 -36.16 -4.07
CA ILE A 86 -12.07 -35.69 -4.94
C ILE A 86 -12.01 -34.15 -4.91
N MET A 87 -13.13 -33.47 -5.09
CA MET A 87 -13.18 -31.99 -5.06
C MET A 87 -12.76 -31.45 -3.70
N THR A 88 -13.15 -32.10 -2.59
CA THR A 88 -12.69 -31.75 -1.25
C THR A 88 -11.17 -31.83 -1.15
N VAL A 89 -10.56 -32.93 -1.60
CA VAL A 89 -9.09 -33.07 -1.58
C VAL A 89 -8.42 -31.99 -2.42
N VAL A 90 -8.94 -31.69 -3.61
CA VAL A 90 -8.42 -30.62 -4.48
C VAL A 90 -8.47 -29.26 -3.77
N PHE A 91 -9.60 -28.93 -3.14
CA PHE A 91 -9.74 -27.66 -2.42
C PHE A 91 -8.88 -27.57 -1.17
N VAL A 92 -8.70 -28.67 -0.44
CA VAL A 92 -7.78 -28.73 0.72
C VAL A 92 -6.35 -28.49 0.26
N LEU A 93 -5.91 -29.13 -0.82
CA LEU A 93 -4.57 -28.90 -1.38
C LEU A 93 -4.38 -27.45 -1.84
N LEU A 94 -5.39 -26.88 -2.51
CA LEU A 94 -5.37 -25.47 -2.91
C LEU A 94 -5.26 -24.54 -1.70
N ALA A 95 -6.04 -24.79 -0.64
CA ALA A 95 -5.99 -24.01 0.59
C ALA A 95 -4.61 -24.09 1.26
N ILE A 96 -4.02 -25.28 1.37
CA ILE A 96 -2.67 -25.48 1.91
C ILE A 96 -1.64 -24.70 1.07
N ALA A 97 -1.72 -24.80 -0.26
CA ALA A 97 -0.82 -24.08 -1.16
C ALA A 97 -0.93 -22.55 -0.97
N LEU A 98 -2.15 -22.01 -0.87
CA LEU A 98 -2.38 -20.58 -0.61
C LEU A 98 -1.83 -20.15 0.75
N VAL A 99 -2.04 -20.94 1.81
CA VAL A 99 -1.48 -20.66 3.14
C VAL A 99 0.04 -20.68 3.12
N MET A 100 0.65 -21.67 2.46
CA MET A 100 2.10 -21.74 2.31
C MET A 100 2.65 -20.56 1.52
N TYR A 101 1.99 -20.16 0.43
CA TYR A 101 2.35 -19.00 -0.37
C TYR A 101 2.24 -17.70 0.43
N ALA A 102 1.14 -17.50 1.17
CA ALA A 102 0.96 -16.36 2.06
C ALA A 102 2.06 -16.31 3.14
N ARG A 103 2.39 -17.45 3.76
CA ARG A 103 3.50 -17.53 4.72
C ARG A 103 4.86 -17.23 4.08
N ALA A 104 5.10 -17.69 2.85
CA ALA A 104 6.33 -17.39 2.12
C ALA A 104 6.43 -15.88 1.81
N MET A 105 5.32 -15.26 1.38
CA MET A 105 5.26 -13.82 1.12
C MET A 105 5.51 -12.99 2.38
N LEU A 106 4.95 -13.40 3.52
CA LEU A 106 5.20 -12.79 4.83
C LEU A 106 6.66 -12.95 5.27
N ARG A 107 7.25 -14.13 5.08
CA ARG A 107 8.67 -14.40 5.41
C ARG A 107 9.66 -13.65 4.52
N GLN A 108 9.26 -13.29 3.29
CA GLN A 108 10.09 -12.51 2.37
C GLN A 108 10.11 -11.01 2.69
N GLY A 109 9.50 -10.57 3.79
CA GLY A 109 9.58 -9.17 4.25
C GLY A 109 8.81 -8.17 3.37
N LYS A 110 8.10 -8.60 2.34
CA LYS A 110 7.30 -7.73 1.45
C LYS A 110 6.06 -7.12 2.12
N LEU A 111 5.73 -7.58 3.33
CA LEU A 111 4.70 -7.03 4.20
C LEU A 111 5.30 -6.52 5.52
N SER A 112 6.57 -6.10 5.55
CA SER A 112 7.01 -5.17 6.59
C SER A 112 6.29 -3.84 6.32
N MET A 113 5.03 -3.73 6.75
CA MET A 113 4.37 -2.47 7.08
C MET A 113 5.00 -2.02 8.41
N PRO A 114 6.10 -1.25 8.39
CA PRO A 114 6.83 -0.91 9.61
C PRO A 114 5.99 0.06 10.46
N ALA A 115 5.07 0.78 9.82
CA ALA A 115 4.11 1.68 10.45
C ALA A 115 3.04 0.93 11.28
N THR A 116 2.40 -0.11 10.73
CA THR A 116 1.35 -0.86 11.46
C THR A 116 1.91 -1.67 12.63
N MET A 117 3.12 -2.22 12.49
CA MET A 117 3.77 -2.95 13.58
C MET A 117 4.25 -2.01 14.70
N ALA A 118 4.62 -0.77 14.36
CA ALA A 118 4.98 0.26 15.33
C ALA A 118 3.76 0.78 16.11
N GLU A 119 2.61 0.96 15.44
CA GLU A 119 1.35 1.30 16.11
C GLU A 119 0.86 0.17 17.01
N LEU A 120 0.90 -1.09 16.55
CA LEU A 120 0.46 -2.23 17.36
C LEU A 120 1.39 -2.48 18.57
N LYS A 121 2.67 -2.14 18.46
CA LYS A 121 3.63 -2.22 19.56
C LYS A 121 3.45 -1.08 20.56
N ALA A 122 3.19 0.14 20.10
CA ALA A 122 2.88 1.27 20.96
C ALA A 122 1.59 1.03 21.77
N ASP A 123 0.58 0.41 21.15
CA ASP A 123 -0.68 0.05 21.82
C ASP A 123 -0.47 -1.06 22.86
N ARG A 124 0.41 -2.03 22.57
CA ARG A 124 0.80 -3.10 23.51
C ARG A 124 1.61 -2.57 24.70
N ASP A 125 2.53 -1.64 24.48
CA ASP A 125 3.35 -1.06 25.56
C ASP A 125 2.57 -0.07 26.43
N MET A 126 1.37 0.37 26.00
CA MET A 126 0.46 1.17 26.82
C MET A 126 -0.47 0.30 27.71
N LEU A 127 -0.60 -1.00 27.39
CA LEU A 127 -1.40 -1.98 28.13
C LEU A 127 -0.60 -2.81 29.15
N MET A 128 0.73 -2.72 29.14
CA MET A 128 1.63 -3.32 30.14
C MET A 128 2.30 -2.25 30.99
#